data_AF-A0A1A7X0F2-F1
#
_entry.id   AF-A0A1A7X0F2-F1
#
_cell.length_a   1.000
_cell.length_b   1.000
_cell.length_c   1.000
_cell.angle_alpha   90.00
_cell.angle_beta   90.00
_cell.angle_gamma   90.00
#
_symmetry.space_group_name_H-M   'P 1'
#
loop_
_entity.id
_entity.type
_entity.pdbx_description
1 polymer ?
#
loop_
_entity_poly.entity_id
_entity_poly.type
_entity_poly.pdbx_seq_one_letter_code
_entity_poly.pdbx_strand_id
1 'polypeptide(L)'
;TNCNTTTLKEKQLKEIQAPTTNVYLPVLYLLAFCVGLPVNLLALWILVFRTKHLPSTTLLINLTLVDCLLLMVLPFRIAYHFQGNNWVLGEPLCRIV
;
A
#
# COMPACT_ATOMS: atom_id res chain seq x y z
N THR A 1 -5.92 -34.43 -26.49
CA THR A 1 -4.56 -33.85 -26.60
C THR A 1 -4.40 -32.73 -25.59
N ASN A 2 -4.43 -33.02 -24.29
CA ASN A 2 -4.32 -32.00 -23.23
C ASN A 2 -3.35 -32.53 -22.18
N CYS A 3 -2.05 -32.42 -22.45
CA CYS A 3 -1.03 -32.85 -21.51
C CYS A 3 -0.11 -31.67 -21.20
N ASN A 4 0.11 -31.43 -19.91
CA ASN A 4 1.07 -30.49 -19.33
C ASN A 4 0.82 -28.98 -19.38
N THR A 5 -0.26 -28.49 -20.00
CA THR A 5 -0.55 -27.05 -19.98
C THR A 5 -0.80 -26.52 -18.57
N THR A 6 -1.44 -27.32 -17.70
CA THR A 6 -1.72 -26.97 -16.30
C THR A 6 -0.45 -26.98 -15.45
N THR A 7 0.39 -28.00 -15.55
CA THR A 7 1.66 -28.11 -14.81
C THR A 7 2.70 -27.07 -15.25
N LEU A 8 2.73 -26.70 -16.54
CA LEU A 8 3.58 -25.60 -17.01
C LEU A 8 3.09 -24.26 -16.45
N LYS A 9 1.78 -23.99 -16.46
CA LYS A 9 1.21 -22.77 -15.85
C LYS A 9 1.53 -22.67 -14.37
N GLU A 10 1.39 -23.74 -13.60
CA GLU A 10 1.68 -23.73 -12.16
C GLU A 10 3.17 -23.55 -11.86
N LYS A 11 4.07 -24.15 -12.65
CA LYS A 11 5.52 -23.91 -12.54
C LYS A 11 5.90 -22.48 -12.89
N GLN A 12 5.34 -21.93 -13.97
CA GLN A 12 5.57 -20.53 -14.36
C GLN A 12 5.00 -19.56 -13.33
N LEU A 13 3.81 -19.83 -12.78
CA LEU A 13 3.22 -19.03 -11.70
C LEU A 13 4.08 -19.12 -10.44
N LYS A 14 4.54 -20.31 -10.04
CA LYS A 14 5.44 -20.46 -8.90
C LYS A 14 6.79 -19.77 -9.12
N GLU A 15 7.36 -19.78 -10.33
CA GLU A 15 8.58 -19.03 -10.65
C GLU A 15 8.38 -17.51 -10.60
N ILE A 16 7.25 -17.00 -11.12
CA ILE A 16 6.89 -15.58 -11.05
C ILE A 16 6.61 -15.15 -9.59
N GLN A 17 6.04 -16.05 -8.79
CA GLN A 17 5.61 -15.78 -7.41
C GLN A 17 6.66 -16.14 -6.35
N ALA A 18 7.70 -16.90 -6.73
CA ALA A 18 8.89 -17.13 -5.92
C ALA A 18 9.71 -15.82 -5.85
N PRO A 19 10.78 -15.75 -5.05
CA PRO A 19 11.23 -14.63 -4.20
C PRO A 19 11.24 -13.19 -4.76
N THR A 20 11.24 -13.01 -6.08
CA THR A 20 11.11 -11.71 -6.75
C THR A 20 9.84 -10.99 -6.33
N THR A 21 8.67 -11.63 -6.32
CA THR A 21 7.41 -10.97 -5.86
C THR A 21 7.50 -10.57 -4.39
N ASN A 22 8.12 -11.40 -3.55
CA ASN A 22 8.28 -11.14 -2.13
C ASN A 22 9.26 -10.00 -1.80
N VAL A 23 10.11 -9.58 -2.75
CA VAL A 23 11.04 -8.45 -2.59
C VAL A 23 10.54 -7.22 -3.35
N TYR A 24 10.00 -7.41 -4.54
CA TYR A 24 9.59 -6.34 -5.43
C TYR A 24 8.36 -5.59 -4.93
N LEU A 25 7.34 -6.29 -4.43
CA LEU A 25 6.17 -5.67 -3.79
C LEU A 25 6.56 -4.78 -2.60
N PRO A 26 7.33 -5.29 -1.61
CA PRO A 26 7.75 -4.46 -0.48
C PRO A 26 8.56 -3.24 -0.89
N VAL A 27 9.48 -3.38 -1.85
CA VAL A 27 10.27 -2.25 -2.37
C VAL A 27 9.38 -1.21 -3.04
N LEU A 28 8.45 -1.62 -3.90
CA LEU A 28 7.53 -0.71 -4.57
C LEU A 28 6.64 0.03 -3.57
N TYR A 29 6.13 -0.66 -2.55
CA TYR A 29 5.31 -0.07 -1.50
C TYR A 29 6.12 0.86 -0.58
N LEU A 30 7.38 0.54 -0.27
CA LEU A 30 8.28 1.45 0.44
C LEU A 30 8.58 2.71 -0.37
N LEU A 31 8.83 2.58 -1.67
CA LEU A 31 9.01 3.73 -2.57
C LEU A 31 7.75 4.59 -2.64
N ALA A 32 6.58 3.95 -2.78
CA ALA A 32 5.28 4.63 -2.78
C ALA A 32 5.02 5.35 -1.45
N PHE A 33 5.41 4.76 -0.31
CA PHE A 33 5.32 5.41 1.00
C PHE A 33 6.28 6.60 1.10
N CYS A 34 7.56 6.41 0.80
CA CYS A 34 8.59 7.44 0.90
C CYS A 34 8.34 8.64 -0.01
N VAL A 35 7.78 8.43 -1.21
CA VAL A 35 7.49 9.52 -2.17
C VAL A 35 6.06 10.02 -1.99
N GLY A 36 5.09 9.12 -1.88
CA GLY A 36 3.67 9.47 -1.83
C GLY A 36 3.28 10.16 -0.54
N LEU A 37 3.86 9.78 0.61
CA LEU A 37 3.48 10.38 1.88
C LEU A 37 3.89 11.87 1.96
N PRO A 38 5.13 12.27 1.66
CA PRO A 38 5.47 13.70 1.66
C PRO A 38 4.70 14.50 0.61
N VAL A 39 4.42 13.92 -0.57
CA VAL A 39 3.62 14.61 -1.61
C VAL A 39 2.18 14.84 -1.15
N ASN A 40 1.51 13.80 -0.64
CA ASN A 40 0.12 13.92 -0.17
C ASN A 40 0.02 14.80 1.08
N LEU A 41 1.00 14.73 1.99
CA LEU A 41 1.03 15.57 3.19
C LEU A 41 1.24 17.05 2.83
N LEU A 42 2.12 17.33 1.86
CA LEU A 42 2.33 18.69 1.35
C LEU A 42 1.08 19.22 0.65
N ALA A 43 0.39 18.39 -0.14
CA ALA A 43 -0.87 18.75 -0.77
C ALA A 43 -1.95 19.05 0.27
N LEU A 44 -2.11 18.19 1.28
CA LEU A 44 -3.03 18.40 2.40
C LEU A 44 -2.72 19.71 3.13
N TRP A 45 -1.44 19.98 3.42
CA TRP A 45 -1.01 21.22 4.05
C TRP A 45 -1.41 22.46 3.23
N ILE A 46 -1.18 22.44 1.92
CA ILE A 46 -1.56 23.54 1.03
C ILE A 46 -3.09 23.68 0.94
N LEU A 47 -3.83 22.58 0.85
CA LEU A 47 -5.28 22.58 0.79
C LEU A 47 -5.91 23.13 2.09
N VAL A 48 -5.35 22.79 3.24
CA VAL A 48 -5.87 23.24 4.55
C VAL A 48 -5.48 24.69 4.86
N PHE A 49 -4.21 25.06 4.64
CA PHE A 49 -3.69 26.36 5.10
C PHE A 49 -3.69 27.46 4.03
N ARG A 50 -3.63 27.12 2.74
CA ARG A 50 -3.50 28.10 1.64
C ARG A 50 -4.76 28.23 0.78
N THR A 51 -5.71 27.30 0.88
CA THR A 51 -6.87 27.25 -0.02
C THR A 51 -8.15 27.70 0.68
N LYS A 52 -9.02 28.42 -0.04
CA LYS A 52 -10.32 28.85 0.49
C LYS A 52 -11.23 27.63 0.68
N HIS A 53 -12.03 27.66 1.74
CA HIS A 53 -12.97 26.59 2.09
C HIS A 53 -14.15 26.56 1.11
N LEU A 54 -13.97 25.82 0.03
CA LEU A 54 -14.99 25.54 -0.99
C LEU A 54 -15.41 24.07 -0.87
N PRO A 55 -16.62 23.69 -1.33
CA PRO A 55 -17.06 22.30 -1.33
C PRO A 55 -16.07 21.36 -2.04
N SER A 56 -15.46 21.85 -3.14
CA SER A 56 -14.42 21.14 -3.87
C SER A 56 -13.15 20.95 -3.04
N THR A 57 -12.72 21.96 -2.28
CA THR A 57 -11.53 21.88 -1.41
C THR A 57 -11.71 20.81 -0.32
N THR A 58 -12.90 20.73 0.29
CA THR A 58 -13.21 19.70 1.30
C THR A 58 -13.12 18.29 0.71
N LEU A 59 -13.59 18.09 -0.53
CA LEU A 59 -13.46 16.81 -1.22
C LEU A 59 -11.99 16.45 -1.49
N LEU A 60 -11.17 17.42 -1.92
CA LEU A 60 -9.74 17.21 -2.13
C LEU A 60 -8.98 16.94 -0.82
N ILE A 61 -9.37 17.58 0.28
CA ILE A 61 -8.81 17.31 1.61
C ILE A 61 -9.12 15.87 2.02
N ASN A 62 -10.38 15.43 1.89
CA ASN A 62 -10.74 14.05 2.22
C ASN A 62 -10.00 13.03 1.35
N LEU A 63 -9.83 13.32 0.06
CA LEU A 63 -9.07 12.47 -0.85
C LEU A 63 -7.61 12.32 -0.41
N THR A 64 -6.90 13.45 -0.22
CA THR A 64 -5.48 13.45 0.20
C THR A 64 -5.27 12.86 1.59
N LEU A 65 -6.25 13.00 2.49
CA LEU A 65 -6.24 12.34 3.81
C LEU A 65 -6.32 10.82 3.67
N VAL A 66 -7.23 10.31 2.83
CA VAL A 66 -7.37 8.87 2.55
C VAL A 66 -6.09 8.32 1.90
N ASP A 67 -5.47 9.06 0.99
CA ASP A 67 -4.20 8.67 0.38
C ASP A 67 -3.08 8.55 1.42
N CYS A 68 -2.97 9.51 2.36
CA CYS A 68 -2.01 9.43 3.46
C CYS A 68 -2.24 8.20 4.34
N LEU A 69 -3.50 7.95 4.71
CA LEU A 69 -3.88 6.78 5.52
C LEU A 69 -3.57 5.48 4.79
N LEU A 70 -3.91 5.38 3.51
CA LEU A 70 -3.63 4.21 2.68
C LEU A 70 -2.12 3.94 2.61
N LEU A 71 -1.32 4.98 2.33
CA LEU A 71 0.14 4.89 2.31
C LEU A 71 0.71 4.45 3.66
N MET A 72 0.14 4.88 4.78
CA MET A 72 0.57 4.47 6.12
C MET A 72 0.23 3.00 6.44
N VAL A 73 -0.87 2.47 5.90
CA VAL A 73 -1.31 1.07 6.07
C VAL A 73 -0.45 0.08 5.26
N LEU A 74 0.02 0.49 4.08
CA LEU A 74 0.87 -0.32 3.19
C LEU A 74 2.12 -0.95 3.86
N PRO A 75 3.02 -0.19 4.53
CA PRO A 75 4.20 -0.76 5.20
C PRO A 75 3.83 -1.64 6.40
N PHE A 76 2.72 -1.32 7.07
CA PHE A 76 2.18 -2.11 8.17
C PHE A 76 1.77 -3.51 7.73
N ARG A 77 1.10 -3.60 6.58
CA ARG A 77 0.67 -4.85 5.97
C ARG A 77 1.86 -5.73 5.58
N ILE A 78 2.95 -5.13 5.10
CA ILE A 78 4.20 -5.81 4.78
C ILE A 78 4.86 -6.36 6.06
N ALA A 79 5.01 -5.51 7.08
CA ALA A 79 5.65 -5.90 8.33
C ALA A 79 4.93 -7.10 8.98
N TYR A 80 3.59 -7.12 8.92
CA TYR A 80 2.78 -8.25 9.38
C TYR A 80 3.07 -9.55 8.59
N HIS A 81 3.17 -9.46 7.26
CA HIS A 81 3.46 -10.62 6.42
C HIS A 81 4.87 -11.18 6.68
N PHE A 82 5.86 -10.31 6.91
CA PHE A 82 7.23 -10.71 7.20
C PHE A 82 7.43 -11.27 8.63
N GLN A 83 6.60 -10.87 9.60
CA GLN A 83 6.65 -11.40 10.97
C GLN A 83 5.90 -12.73 11.16
N GLY A 84 5.45 -13.37 10.08
CA GLY A 84 4.82 -14.70 10.14
C GLY A 84 3.46 -14.70 10.83
N ASN A 85 2.65 -13.67 10.60
CA ASN A 85 1.33 -13.44 11.22
C ASN A 85 1.34 -13.09 12.72
N ASN A 86 2.47 -12.70 13.32
CA ASN A 86 2.48 -12.16 14.69
C ASN A 86 2.24 -10.64 14.66
N TRP A 87 1.06 -10.20 15.10
CA TRP A 87 0.65 -8.80 15.09
C TRP A 87 1.12 -8.05 16.36
N VAL A 88 2.23 -7.32 16.27
CA VAL A 88 2.84 -6.63 17.44
C VAL A 88 2.40 -5.17 17.58
N LEU A 89 1.73 -4.61 16.57
CA LEU A 89 1.38 -3.18 16.53
C LEU A 89 -0.03 -2.85 17.05
N GLY A 90 -0.72 -3.81 17.68
CA GLY A 90 -1.99 -3.63 18.37
C GLY A 90 -3.26 -3.86 17.52
N GLU A 91 -4.33 -4.29 18.18
CA GLU A 91 -5.66 -4.62 17.61
C GLU A 91 -6.31 -3.55 16.71
N PRO A 92 -6.22 -2.22 16.97
CA PRO A 92 -6.90 -1.25 16.11
C PRO A 92 -6.32 -1.23 14.69
N LEU A 93 -5.00 -1.43 14.56
CA LEU A 93 -4.34 -1.47 13.25
C LEU A 93 -4.59 -2.79 12.54
N CYS A 94 -4.79 -3.90 13.27
CA CYS A 94 -5.22 -5.18 12.71
C CYS A 94 -6.61 -5.10 12.07
N ARG A 95 -7.51 -4.28 12.62
CA ARG A 95 -8.86 -4.11 12.08
C ARG A 95 -8.91 -3.14 10.88
N ILE A 96 -7.88 -2.31 10.72
CA ILE A 96 -7.77 -1.31 9.65
C ILE A 96 -7.10 -1.88 8.38
N VAL A 97 -6.17 -2.84 8.55
CA VAL A 97 -5.42 -3.50 7.46
C VAL A 97 -6.21 -4.67 6.88
#